data_AF-A0A843GJ98-F1
#
_entry.id   AF-A0A843GJ98-F1
#
_cell.length_a   1.000
_cell.length_b   1.000
_cell.length_c   1.000
_cell.angle_alpha   90.00
_cell.angle_beta   90.00
_cell.angle_gamma   90.00
#
_symmetry.space_group_name_H-M   'P 1'
#
loop_
_entity.id
_entity.type
_entity.pdbx_description
1 polymer ?
#
loop_
_entity_poly.entity_id
_entity_poly.type
_entity_poly.pdbx_seq_one_letter_code
_entity_poly.pdbx_strand_id
1 'polypeptide(L)'
;MNIYQIQQSLISIFDEIEENGGELTPELERLLQITEADFKDKVKSYAEVIKLLESDIDAIKQEQKRLKDLADRKQKVIENLNNILISAIEQFGDIKKTGVKYLDYGTGIVSIRQTKAVSVNDEVLKSIACAIDDTILYNKENNQLDAIDRLNIDDITSILEGIAIDDDVLHTKLEVNVRIPVSDIVKSNGYNVVRELAKYTDNFSLTPVVSKSEIKKELEENGACAPNLAHITINKSIQIK
;
A
#
# COMPACT_ATOMS: atom_id res chain seq x y z
N MET A 1 -23.03 -41.26 25.64
CA MET A 1 -21.79 -40.59 25.20
C MET A 1 -21.28 -39.76 26.36
N ASN A 2 -20.01 -39.93 26.73
CA ASN A 2 -19.35 -39.14 27.77
C ASN A 2 -18.85 -37.83 27.17
N ILE A 3 -18.94 -36.70 27.89
CA ILE A 3 -18.50 -35.36 27.46
C ILE A 3 -17.06 -35.39 26.92
N TYR A 4 -16.18 -36.18 27.53
CA TYR A 4 -14.80 -36.38 27.09
C TYR A 4 -14.69 -36.96 25.67
N GLN A 5 -15.60 -37.84 25.26
CA GLN A 5 -15.60 -38.44 23.93
C GLN A 5 -16.03 -37.44 22.85
N ILE A 6 -16.92 -36.50 23.19
CA ILE A 6 -17.36 -35.44 22.29
C ILE A 6 -16.22 -34.44 22.07
N GLN A 7 -15.54 -34.03 23.15
CA GLN A 7 -14.44 -33.08 23.09
C GLN A 7 -13.24 -33.62 22.29
N GLN A 8 -12.92 -34.91 22.45
CA GLN A 8 -11.82 -35.54 21.73
C GLN A 8 -12.12 -35.79 20.25
N SER A 9 -13.36 -36.16 19.91
CA SER A 9 -13.80 -36.27 18.52
C SER A 9 -13.81 -34.92 17.79
N LEU A 10 -14.11 -33.82 18.51
CA LEU A 10 -14.09 -32.47 17.96
C LEU A 10 -12.68 -31.97 17.68
N ILE A 11 -11.73 -32.20 18.60
CA ILE A 11 -10.32 -31.84 18.40
C ILE A 11 -9.76 -32.51 17.13
N SER A 12 -9.99 -33.81 16.94
CA SER A 12 -9.53 -34.51 15.73
C SER A 12 -10.13 -33.97 14.43
N ILE A 13 -11.37 -33.49 14.46
CA ILE A 13 -11.99 -32.84 13.29
C ILE A 13 -11.33 -31.49 13.00
N PHE A 14 -10.93 -30.75 14.03
CA PHE A 14 -10.25 -29.47 13.86
C PHE A 14 -8.81 -29.63 13.37
N ASP A 15 -8.08 -30.63 13.86
CA ASP A 15 -6.75 -30.98 13.36
C ASP A 15 -6.81 -31.29 11.85
N GLU A 16 -7.84 -32.04 11.40
CA GLU A 16 -8.06 -32.35 9.99
C GLU A 16 -8.43 -31.10 9.15
N ILE A 17 -9.08 -30.10 9.74
CA ILE A 17 -9.35 -28.81 9.07
C ILE A 17 -8.05 -28.00 8.90
N GLU A 18 -7.19 -27.98 9.91
CA GLU A 18 -5.89 -27.31 9.82
C GLU A 18 -4.98 -27.96 8.78
N GLU A 19 -4.93 -29.31 8.76
CA GLU A 19 -4.18 -30.06 7.76
C GLU A 19 -4.67 -29.80 6.32
N ASN A 20 -5.96 -29.52 6.14
CA ASN A 20 -6.56 -29.12 4.87
C ASN A 20 -6.45 -27.60 4.59
N GLY A 21 -5.58 -26.87 5.30
CA GLY A 21 -5.34 -25.44 5.05
C GLY A 21 -6.51 -24.53 5.46
N GLY A 22 -7.39 -25.02 6.33
CA GLY A 22 -8.58 -24.31 6.78
C GLY A 22 -9.80 -24.48 5.88
N GLU A 23 -9.74 -25.34 4.86
CA GLU A 23 -10.88 -25.62 3.99
C GLU A 23 -11.85 -26.61 4.63
N LEU A 24 -13.14 -26.25 4.65
CA LEU A 24 -14.18 -27.10 5.22
C LEU A 24 -14.80 -27.97 4.12
N THR A 25 -14.46 -29.27 4.13
CA THR A 25 -15.02 -30.21 3.15
C THR A 25 -16.48 -30.56 3.47
N PRO A 26 -17.29 -31.00 2.49
CA PRO A 26 -18.69 -31.37 2.73
C PRO A 26 -18.90 -32.52 3.72
N GLU A 27 -17.87 -33.33 3.98
CA GLU A 27 -17.87 -34.37 5.01
C GLU A 27 -17.64 -33.77 6.41
N LEU A 28 -16.68 -32.85 6.54
CA LEU A 28 -16.39 -32.13 7.79
C LEU A 28 -17.54 -31.20 8.19
N GLU A 29 -18.20 -30.54 7.21
CA GLU A 29 -19.42 -29.75 7.45
C GLU A 29 -20.53 -30.58 8.10
N ARG A 30 -20.75 -31.80 7.63
CA ARG A 30 -21.76 -32.72 8.18
C ARG A 30 -21.43 -33.14 9.60
N LEU A 31 -20.15 -33.40 9.89
CA LEU A 31 -19.70 -33.75 11.24
C LEU A 31 -19.82 -32.58 12.22
N LEU A 32 -19.58 -31.35 11.74
CA LEU A 32 -19.72 -30.13 12.52
C LEU A 32 -21.17 -29.61 12.62
N GLN A 33 -22.13 -30.28 11.99
CA GLN A 33 -23.53 -29.89 12.08
C GLN A 33 -24.01 -29.90 13.53
N ILE A 34 -24.59 -28.79 13.98
CA ILE A 34 -25.13 -28.63 15.33
C ILE A 34 -26.60 -29.03 15.32
N THR A 35 -27.01 -29.84 16.29
CA THR A 35 -28.40 -30.21 16.56
C THR A 35 -28.91 -29.48 17.81
N GLU A 36 -30.22 -29.43 18.03
CA GLU A 36 -30.77 -28.76 19.22
C GLU A 36 -30.31 -29.43 20.53
N ALA A 37 -30.13 -30.76 20.51
CA ALA A 37 -29.75 -31.54 21.68
C ALA A 37 -28.28 -31.32 22.11
N ASP A 38 -27.38 -30.97 21.19
CA ASP A 38 -25.95 -30.76 21.43
C ASP A 38 -25.51 -29.29 21.24
N PHE A 39 -26.46 -28.38 21.03
CA PHE A 39 -26.22 -26.98 20.71
C PHE A 39 -25.26 -26.29 21.67
N LYS A 40 -25.55 -26.37 22.97
CA LYS A 40 -24.77 -25.66 24.00
C LYS A 40 -23.34 -26.18 24.10
N ASP A 41 -23.17 -27.49 24.03
CA ASP A 41 -21.87 -28.13 24.21
C ASP A 41 -20.99 -27.93 22.97
N LYS A 42 -21.54 -28.10 21.76
CA LYS A 42 -20.79 -27.84 20.51
C LYS A 42 -20.43 -26.37 20.33
N VAL A 43 -21.35 -25.43 20.61
CA VAL A 43 -21.03 -23.99 20.54
C VAL A 43 -19.92 -23.63 21.51
N LYS A 44 -19.94 -24.18 22.74
CA LYS A 44 -18.87 -23.97 23.70
C LYS A 44 -17.53 -24.52 23.18
N SER A 45 -17.51 -25.75 22.65
CA SER A 45 -16.30 -26.34 22.09
C SER A 45 -15.76 -25.54 20.89
N TYR A 46 -16.62 -25.10 19.98
CA TYR A 46 -16.21 -24.26 18.85
C TYR A 46 -15.64 -22.93 19.32
N ALA A 47 -16.25 -22.29 20.30
CA ALA A 47 -15.76 -21.03 20.86
C ALA A 47 -14.39 -21.18 21.55
N GLU A 48 -14.16 -22.31 22.25
CA GLU A 48 -12.87 -22.63 22.86
C GLU A 48 -11.77 -22.84 21.81
N VAL A 49 -12.08 -23.59 20.74
CA VAL A 49 -11.13 -23.82 19.63
C VAL A 49 -10.83 -22.53 18.89
N ILE A 50 -11.83 -21.71 18.56
CA ILE A 50 -11.60 -20.40 17.90
C ILE A 50 -10.66 -19.54 18.75
N LYS A 51 -10.87 -19.46 20.07
CA LYS A 51 -9.99 -18.71 20.98
C LYS A 51 -8.56 -19.25 21.00
N LEU A 52 -8.38 -20.57 20.93
CA LEU A 52 -7.06 -21.19 20.85
C LEU A 52 -6.36 -20.76 19.55
N LEU A 53 -7.05 -20.87 18.42
CA LEU A 53 -6.52 -20.47 17.11
C LEU A 53 -6.19 -18.98 17.03
N GLU A 54 -7.03 -18.12 17.61
CA GLU A 54 -6.76 -16.68 17.73
C GLU A 54 -5.48 -16.42 18.54
N SER A 55 -5.30 -17.13 19.65
CA SER A 55 -4.09 -17.05 20.48
C SER A 55 -2.85 -17.53 19.72
N ASP A 56 -2.94 -18.60 18.95
CA ASP A 56 -1.84 -19.13 18.14
C ASP A 56 -1.46 -18.16 17.02
N ILE A 57 -2.45 -17.57 16.33
CA ILE A 57 -2.23 -16.52 15.33
C ILE A 57 -1.47 -15.34 15.94
N ASP A 58 -1.82 -14.92 17.14
CA ASP A 58 -1.16 -13.80 17.81
C ASP A 58 0.27 -14.15 18.24
N ALA A 59 0.50 -15.37 18.73
CA ALA A 59 1.85 -15.87 19.02
C ALA A 59 2.72 -15.92 17.75
N ILE A 60 2.17 -16.40 16.64
CA ILE A 60 2.85 -16.44 15.33
C ILE A 60 3.22 -15.03 14.86
N LYS A 61 2.30 -14.06 14.95
CA LYS A 61 2.59 -12.66 14.58
C LYS A 61 3.70 -12.05 15.42
N GLN A 62 3.72 -12.34 16.72
CA GLN A 62 4.79 -11.89 17.62
C GLN A 62 6.15 -12.50 17.22
N GLU A 63 6.17 -13.78 16.86
CA GLU A 63 7.39 -14.45 16.41
C GLU A 63 7.88 -13.93 15.05
N GLN A 64 6.97 -13.70 14.09
CA GLN A 64 7.30 -13.06 12.81
C GLN A 64 7.96 -11.69 13.02
N LYS A 65 7.40 -10.88 13.94
CA LYS A 65 7.99 -9.59 14.31
C LYS A 65 9.39 -9.76 14.90
N ARG A 66 9.58 -10.69 15.83
CA ARG A 66 10.88 -10.98 16.46
C ARG A 66 11.94 -11.38 15.43
N LEU A 67 11.57 -12.23 14.46
CA LEU A 67 12.46 -12.68 13.38
C LEU A 67 12.81 -11.54 12.43
N LYS A 68 11.83 -10.71 12.06
CA LYS A 68 12.08 -9.50 11.26
C LYS A 68 13.05 -8.55 11.97
N ASP A 69 12.80 -8.25 13.24
CA ASP A 69 13.68 -7.38 14.03
C ASP A 69 15.10 -7.95 14.14
N LEU A 70 15.24 -9.28 14.21
CA LEU A 70 16.54 -9.95 14.22
C LEU A 70 17.27 -9.83 12.86
N ALA A 71 16.55 -9.98 11.76
CA ALA A 71 17.10 -9.78 10.42
C ALA A 71 17.58 -8.33 10.25
N ASP A 72 16.76 -7.35 10.65
CA ASP A 72 17.09 -5.93 10.56
C ASP A 72 18.34 -5.57 11.38
N ARG A 73 18.49 -6.16 12.59
CA ARG A 73 19.73 -5.99 13.39
C ARG A 73 20.96 -6.53 12.67
N LYS A 74 20.87 -7.71 12.04
CA LYS A 74 21.99 -8.30 11.29
C LYS A 74 22.33 -7.46 10.06
N GLN A 75 21.32 -6.96 9.35
CA GLN A 75 21.49 -6.06 8.22
C GLN A 75 22.25 -4.78 8.62
N LYS A 76 21.88 -4.15 9.73
CA LYS A 76 22.59 -2.99 10.28
C LYS A 76 24.04 -3.30 10.66
N VAL A 77 24.31 -4.49 11.23
CA VAL A 77 25.68 -4.92 11.54
C VAL A 77 26.50 -5.08 10.25
N ILE A 78 25.93 -5.69 9.20
CA ILE A 78 26.57 -5.83 7.90
C ILE A 78 26.89 -4.46 7.29
N GLU A 79 25.93 -3.52 7.32
CA GLU A 79 26.13 -2.15 6.82
C GLU A 79 27.25 -1.42 7.57
N ASN A 80 27.27 -1.51 8.90
CA ASN A 80 28.34 -0.91 9.71
C ASN A 80 29.71 -1.53 9.40
N LEU A 81 29.79 -2.86 9.28
CA LEU A 81 31.04 -3.55 8.92
C LEU A 81 31.49 -3.20 7.50
N ASN A 82 30.56 -3.11 6.54
CA ASN A 82 30.86 -2.66 5.19
C ASN A 82 31.43 -1.24 5.19
N ASN A 83 30.84 -0.31 5.96
CA ASN A 83 31.36 1.06 6.07
C ASN A 83 32.77 1.09 6.65
N ILE A 84 33.04 0.31 7.71
CA ILE A 84 34.38 0.18 8.29
C ILE A 84 35.38 -0.38 7.26
N LEU A 85 34.98 -1.43 6.52
CA LEU A 85 35.82 -2.03 5.49
C LEU A 85 36.08 -1.09 4.32
N ILE A 86 35.07 -0.34 3.87
CA ILE A 86 35.21 0.69 2.84
C ILE A 86 36.26 1.71 3.29
N SER A 87 36.10 2.30 4.48
CA SER A 87 37.07 3.28 5.01
C SER A 87 38.49 2.70 5.12
N ALA A 88 38.62 1.44 5.57
CA ALA A 88 39.93 0.79 5.67
C ALA A 88 40.57 0.54 4.29
N ILE A 89 39.82 0.05 3.31
CA ILE A 89 40.31 -0.17 1.95
C ILE A 89 40.60 1.16 1.26
N GLU A 90 39.81 2.20 1.51
CA GLU A 90 40.09 3.56 1.03
C GLU A 90 41.39 4.12 1.61
N GLN A 91 41.73 3.81 2.85
CA GLN A 91 42.95 4.29 3.48
C GLN A 91 44.19 3.47 3.11
N PHE A 92 44.09 2.14 3.09
CA PHE A 92 45.24 1.22 3.03
C PHE A 92 45.24 0.26 1.84
N GLY A 93 44.15 0.18 1.07
CA GLY A 93 44.02 -0.77 -0.03
C GLY A 93 44.86 -0.42 -1.25
N ASP A 94 45.27 -1.47 -1.97
CA ASP A 94 45.96 -1.38 -3.25
C ASP A 94 45.01 -0.89 -4.36
N ILE A 95 45.57 -0.37 -5.44
CA ILE A 95 44.83 0.16 -6.58
C ILE A 95 45.00 -0.78 -7.77
N LYS A 96 43.90 -1.31 -8.31
CA LYS A 96 43.92 -2.07 -9.58
C LYS A 96 44.27 -1.14 -10.75
N LYS A 97 44.68 -1.72 -11.89
CA LYS A 97 44.87 -0.97 -13.16
C LYS A 97 43.64 -0.15 -13.58
N THR A 98 42.44 -0.56 -13.13
CA THR A 98 41.16 0.11 -13.40
C THR A 98 40.85 1.28 -12.45
N GLY A 99 41.74 1.60 -11.48
CA GLY A 99 41.53 2.65 -10.49
C GLY A 99 40.71 2.24 -9.26
N VAL A 100 40.20 1.01 -9.22
CA VAL A 100 39.41 0.48 -8.09
C VAL A 100 40.32 0.05 -6.94
N LYS A 101 40.03 0.52 -5.73
CA LYS A 101 40.71 0.09 -4.50
C LYS A 101 40.25 -1.29 -4.04
N TYR A 102 41.20 -2.10 -3.59
CA TYR A 102 40.96 -3.47 -3.14
C TYR A 102 41.96 -3.90 -2.06
N LEU A 103 41.62 -5.01 -1.39
CA LEU A 103 42.50 -5.76 -0.51
C LEU A 103 42.51 -7.22 -0.97
N ASP A 104 43.70 -7.75 -1.25
CA ASP A 104 43.93 -9.19 -1.40
C ASP A 104 44.53 -9.72 -0.10
N TYR A 105 43.85 -10.67 0.54
CA TYR A 105 44.29 -11.30 1.78
C TYR A 105 44.66 -12.78 1.58
N GLY A 106 44.97 -13.17 0.34
CA GLY A 106 45.52 -14.47 -0.06
C GLY A 106 44.46 -15.53 -0.39
N THR A 107 43.43 -15.68 0.44
CA THR A 107 42.32 -16.61 0.18
C THR A 107 41.12 -15.97 -0.52
N GLY A 108 41.13 -14.63 -0.65
CA GLY A 108 40.07 -13.89 -1.29
C GLY A 108 40.44 -12.42 -1.50
N ILE A 109 39.59 -11.74 -2.26
CA ILE A 109 39.75 -10.33 -2.62
C ILE A 109 38.49 -9.56 -2.22
N VAL A 110 38.64 -8.45 -1.52
CA VAL A 110 37.57 -7.45 -1.30
C VAL A 110 37.87 -6.23 -2.14
N SER A 111 36.91 -5.76 -2.94
CA SER A 111 37.04 -4.52 -3.71
C SER A 111 35.86 -3.60 -3.51
N ILE A 112 36.10 -2.29 -3.54
CA ILE A 112 35.04 -1.30 -3.45
C ILE A 112 34.28 -1.26 -4.78
N ARG A 113 32.97 -1.44 -4.73
CA ARG A 113 32.07 -1.22 -5.87
C ARG A 113 31.48 0.18 -5.77
N GLN A 114 31.65 0.98 -6.82
CA GLN A 114 30.98 2.28 -6.93
C GLN A 114 29.66 2.11 -7.69
N THR A 115 28.57 2.59 -7.10
CA THR A 115 27.26 2.72 -7.75
C THR A 115 26.86 4.19 -7.73
N LYS A 116 26.34 4.69 -8.84
CA LYS A 116 25.74 6.03 -8.89
C LYS A 116 24.24 5.91 -8.66
N ALA A 117 23.75 6.59 -7.65
CA ALA A 117 22.32 6.80 -7.42
C ALA A 117 22.05 8.30 -7.53
N VAL A 118 20.89 8.67 -8.07
CA VAL A 118 20.42 10.06 -8.09
C VAL A 118 19.39 10.19 -6.98
N SER A 119 19.63 11.11 -6.05
CA SER A 119 18.64 11.53 -5.06
C SER A 119 17.86 12.73 -5.60
N VAL A 120 16.54 12.66 -5.54
CA VAL A 120 15.65 13.75 -5.96
C VAL A 120 15.33 14.62 -4.74
N ASN A 121 15.18 15.93 -4.94
CA ASN A 121 14.76 16.85 -3.89
C ASN A 121 13.22 16.96 -3.87
N ASP A 122 12.57 16.08 -3.11
CA ASP A 122 11.11 16.01 -3.03
C ASP A 122 10.48 17.29 -2.46
N GLU A 123 11.21 18.04 -1.62
CA GLU A 123 10.74 19.29 -1.04
C GLU A 123 10.59 20.38 -2.10
N VAL A 124 11.59 20.54 -2.98
CA VAL A 124 11.53 21.48 -4.11
C VAL A 124 10.43 21.10 -5.08
N LEU A 125 10.30 19.81 -5.43
CA LEU A 125 9.22 19.32 -6.29
C LEU A 125 7.83 19.64 -5.73
N LYS A 126 7.65 19.44 -4.42
CA LYS A 126 6.41 19.75 -3.73
C LYS A 126 6.15 21.26 -3.71
N SER A 127 7.16 22.07 -3.44
CA SER A 127 7.03 23.54 -3.45
C SER A 127 6.65 24.06 -4.83
N ILE A 128 7.25 23.54 -5.91
CA ILE A 128 6.86 23.87 -7.30
C ILE A 128 5.37 23.54 -7.53
N ALA A 129 4.94 22.34 -7.15
CA ALA A 129 3.54 21.92 -7.31
C ALA A 129 2.59 22.84 -6.52
N CYS A 130 2.92 23.18 -5.27
CA CYS A 130 2.15 24.10 -4.45
C CYS A 130 2.08 25.51 -5.05
N ALA A 131 3.21 26.07 -5.50
CA ALA A 131 3.23 27.40 -6.09
C ALA A 131 2.37 27.48 -7.37
N ILE A 132 2.37 26.41 -8.18
CA ILE A 132 1.49 26.30 -9.35
C ILE A 132 0.02 26.24 -8.93
N ASP A 133 -0.33 25.41 -7.95
CA ASP A 133 -1.70 25.26 -7.46
C ASP A 133 -2.23 26.57 -6.85
N ASP A 134 -1.43 27.23 -6.00
CA ASP A 134 -1.76 28.51 -5.39
C ASP A 134 -1.99 29.59 -6.46
N THR A 135 -1.15 29.62 -7.50
CA THR A 135 -1.32 30.56 -8.62
C THR A 135 -2.62 30.29 -9.38
N ILE A 136 -2.93 29.03 -9.69
CA ILE A 136 -4.17 28.65 -10.38
C ILE A 136 -5.39 29.01 -9.51
N LEU A 137 -5.34 28.70 -8.22
CA LEU A 137 -6.42 28.97 -7.28
C LEU A 137 -6.65 30.47 -7.12
N TYR A 138 -5.58 31.26 -6.96
CA TYR A 138 -5.66 32.72 -6.92
C TYR A 138 -6.35 33.27 -8.17
N ASN A 139 -5.94 32.83 -9.36
CA ASN A 139 -6.57 33.27 -10.60
C ASN A 139 -8.04 32.83 -10.69
N LYS A 140 -8.38 31.65 -10.18
CA LYS A 140 -9.77 31.17 -10.10
C LYS A 140 -10.63 32.04 -9.21
N GLU A 141 -10.17 32.33 -7.99
CA GLU A 141 -10.88 33.13 -7.01
C GLU A 141 -11.11 34.57 -7.49
N ASN A 142 -10.17 35.09 -8.29
CA ASN A 142 -10.26 36.42 -8.90
C ASN A 142 -10.96 36.42 -10.28
N ASN A 143 -11.49 35.29 -10.75
CA ASN A 143 -12.11 35.13 -12.09
C ASN A 143 -11.18 35.54 -13.25
N GLN A 144 -9.88 35.29 -13.11
CA GLN A 144 -8.83 35.63 -14.06
C GLN A 144 -8.34 34.43 -14.87
N LEU A 145 -8.85 33.22 -14.63
CA LEU A 145 -8.42 32.01 -15.37
C LEU A 145 -8.55 32.15 -16.89
N ASP A 146 -9.65 32.74 -17.37
CA ASP A 146 -9.88 32.93 -18.81
C ASP A 146 -9.10 34.11 -19.40
N ALA A 147 -8.47 34.93 -18.55
CA ALA A 147 -7.70 36.11 -18.94
C ALA A 147 -6.19 35.84 -19.06
N ILE A 148 -5.73 34.66 -18.65
CA ILE A 148 -4.31 34.26 -18.70
C ILE A 148 -4.11 33.15 -19.74
N ASP A 149 -3.14 33.35 -20.64
CA ASP A 149 -2.81 32.34 -21.66
C ASP A 149 -1.91 31.23 -21.11
N ARG A 150 -1.05 31.55 -20.15
CA ARG A 150 -0.10 30.64 -19.51
C ARG A 150 0.35 31.16 -18.14
N LEU A 151 0.81 30.26 -17.28
CA LEU A 151 1.52 30.64 -16.06
C LEU A 151 2.90 31.24 -16.39
N ASN A 152 3.33 32.19 -15.58
CA ASN A 152 4.62 32.86 -15.70
C ASN A 152 5.62 32.26 -14.70
N ILE A 153 6.78 31.82 -15.20
CA ILE A 153 7.83 31.22 -14.36
C ILE A 153 8.39 32.23 -13.35
N ASP A 154 8.46 33.51 -13.71
CA ASP A 154 8.97 34.55 -12.79
C ASP A 154 8.05 34.73 -11.57
N ASP A 155 6.74 34.63 -11.78
CA ASP A 155 5.74 34.73 -10.71
C ASP A 155 5.81 33.50 -9.79
N ILE A 156 5.96 32.30 -10.37
CA ILE A 156 6.18 31.05 -9.61
C ILE A 156 7.49 31.12 -8.83
N THR A 157 8.58 31.57 -9.46
CA THR A 157 9.90 31.73 -8.83
C THR A 157 9.85 32.72 -7.67
N SER A 158 9.06 33.79 -7.80
CA SER A 158 8.84 34.77 -6.74
C SER A 158 8.13 34.17 -5.52
N ILE A 159 7.15 33.27 -5.73
CA ILE A 159 6.49 32.52 -4.64
C ILE A 159 7.49 31.57 -3.95
N LEU A 160 8.42 31.01 -4.70
CA LEU A 160 9.49 30.14 -4.19
C LEU A 160 10.70 30.90 -3.62
N GLU A 161 10.50 32.15 -3.18
CA GLU A 161 11.56 32.99 -2.58
C GLU A 161 12.80 33.17 -3.48
N GLY A 162 12.64 33.10 -4.80
CA GLY A 162 13.72 33.31 -5.77
C GLY A 162 14.56 32.07 -6.08
N ILE A 163 14.11 30.86 -5.71
CA ILE A 163 14.73 29.61 -6.17
C ILE A 163 14.55 29.51 -7.69
N ALA A 164 15.66 29.51 -8.44
CA ALA A 164 15.63 29.34 -9.89
C ALA A 164 15.21 27.91 -10.25
N ILE A 165 14.12 27.77 -11.00
CA ILE A 165 13.49 26.48 -11.33
C ILE A 165 13.38 26.23 -12.84
N ASP A 166 13.94 27.09 -13.69
CA ASP A 166 13.80 27.04 -15.15
C ASP A 166 14.17 25.68 -15.75
N ASP A 167 15.29 25.10 -15.31
CA ASP A 167 15.72 23.77 -15.74
C ASP A 167 14.94 22.66 -15.03
N ASP A 168 14.54 22.87 -13.77
CA ASP A 168 13.82 21.89 -12.96
C ASP A 168 12.43 21.59 -13.56
N VAL A 169 11.72 22.62 -14.04
CA VAL A 169 10.40 22.45 -14.65
C VAL A 169 10.46 21.71 -15.99
N LEU A 170 11.59 21.75 -16.72
CA LEU A 170 11.77 21.01 -17.98
C LEU A 170 11.87 19.50 -17.76
N HIS A 171 12.34 19.08 -16.59
CA HIS A 171 12.58 17.67 -16.26
C HIS A 171 11.56 17.10 -15.27
N THR A 172 10.59 17.91 -14.84
CA THR A 172 9.57 17.54 -13.87
C THR A 172 8.23 17.29 -14.57
N LYS A 173 7.50 16.26 -14.14
CA LYS A 173 6.12 16.00 -14.56
C LYS A 173 5.22 16.04 -13.34
N LEU A 174 4.08 16.72 -13.45
CA LEU A 174 3.04 16.73 -12.43
C LEU A 174 1.90 15.81 -12.83
N GLU A 175 1.36 15.09 -11.84
CA GLU A 175 0.17 14.28 -12.02
C GLU A 175 -1.07 15.09 -11.64
N VAL A 176 -1.92 15.40 -12.62
CA VAL A 176 -3.16 16.15 -12.41
C VAL A 176 -4.32 15.17 -12.22
N ASN A 177 -4.81 15.07 -10.98
CA ASN A 177 -5.88 14.16 -10.61
C ASN A 177 -7.23 14.90 -10.53
N VAL A 178 -8.16 14.59 -11.44
CA VAL A 178 -9.52 15.17 -11.44
C VAL A 178 -10.56 14.06 -11.30
N ARG A 179 -11.44 14.18 -10.31
CA ARG A 179 -12.60 13.30 -10.15
C ARG A 179 -13.81 13.92 -10.81
N ILE A 180 -14.24 13.35 -11.93
CA ILE A 180 -15.40 13.81 -12.69
C ILE A 180 -16.49 12.72 -12.62
N PRO A 181 -17.73 13.05 -12.22
CA PRO A 181 -18.83 12.09 -12.28
C PRO A 181 -18.98 11.53 -13.70
N VAL A 182 -19.15 10.20 -13.82
CA VAL A 182 -19.37 9.56 -15.13
C VAL A 182 -20.62 10.15 -15.81
N SER A 183 -21.62 10.54 -15.03
CA SER A 183 -22.79 11.25 -15.54
C SER A 183 -22.43 12.54 -16.26
N ASP A 184 -21.46 13.30 -15.77
CA ASP A 184 -21.09 14.59 -16.33
C ASP A 184 -20.25 14.43 -17.59
N ILE A 185 -19.47 13.35 -17.67
CA ILE A 185 -18.77 12.97 -18.90
C ILE A 185 -19.78 12.60 -19.99
N VAL A 186 -20.83 11.85 -19.65
CA VAL A 186 -21.81 11.35 -20.64
C VAL A 186 -22.90 12.37 -20.96
N LYS A 187 -23.27 13.25 -20.02
CA LYS A 187 -24.47 14.11 -20.12
C LYS A 187 -24.18 15.61 -20.14
N SER A 188 -22.98 16.06 -19.76
CA SER A 188 -22.67 17.48 -19.62
C SER A 188 -21.27 17.82 -20.15
N ASN A 189 -20.68 18.91 -19.64
CA ASN A 189 -19.41 19.44 -20.11
C ASN A 189 -18.20 18.62 -19.66
N GLY A 190 -18.37 17.56 -18.86
CA GLY A 190 -17.28 16.70 -18.42
C GLY A 190 -16.51 16.06 -19.57
N TYR A 191 -17.18 15.78 -20.70
CA TYR A 191 -16.53 15.29 -21.92
C TYR A 191 -15.46 16.26 -22.45
N ASN A 192 -15.68 17.58 -22.37
CA ASN A 192 -14.73 18.56 -22.88
C ASN A 192 -13.41 18.51 -22.09
N VAL A 193 -13.47 18.34 -20.77
CA VAL A 193 -12.27 18.20 -19.92
C VAL A 193 -11.49 16.95 -20.32
N VAL A 194 -12.17 15.80 -20.40
CA VAL A 194 -11.57 14.53 -20.81
C VAL A 194 -10.96 14.62 -22.21
N ARG A 195 -11.64 15.27 -23.15
CA ARG A 195 -11.18 15.46 -24.53
C ARG A 195 -9.90 16.29 -24.60
N GLU A 196 -9.81 17.41 -23.87
CA GLU A 196 -8.60 18.24 -23.90
C GLU A 196 -7.41 17.54 -23.25
N LEU A 197 -7.61 16.78 -22.16
CA LEU A 197 -6.56 15.96 -21.56
C LEU A 197 -6.06 14.87 -22.52
N ALA A 198 -6.97 14.20 -23.23
CA ALA A 198 -6.61 13.18 -24.21
C ALA A 198 -5.85 13.74 -25.44
N LYS A 199 -6.06 15.01 -25.81
CA LYS A 199 -5.26 15.67 -26.84
C LYS A 199 -3.87 16.10 -26.36
N TYR A 200 -3.75 16.40 -25.07
CA TYR A 200 -2.51 16.90 -24.48
C TYR A 200 -1.44 15.80 -24.35
N THR A 201 -1.83 14.56 -24.06
CA THR A 201 -0.88 13.45 -23.90
C THR A 201 -1.45 12.11 -24.34
N ASP A 202 -0.61 11.32 -25.03
CA ASP A 202 -0.94 9.96 -25.45
C ASP A 202 -1.03 8.99 -24.24
N ASN A 203 -0.45 9.33 -23.09
CA ASN A 203 -0.47 8.53 -21.87
C ASN A 203 -1.71 8.77 -20.99
N PHE A 204 -2.79 9.30 -21.58
CA PHE A 204 -4.04 9.53 -20.88
C PHE A 204 -4.73 8.21 -20.50
N SER A 205 -5.21 8.10 -19.25
CA SER A 205 -5.96 6.94 -18.78
C SER A 205 -7.15 7.34 -17.91
N LEU A 206 -8.20 6.52 -17.94
CA LEU A 206 -9.40 6.68 -17.11
C LEU A 206 -9.45 5.54 -16.09
N THR A 207 -9.34 5.90 -14.81
CA THR A 207 -9.44 4.93 -13.71
C THR A 207 -10.74 5.14 -12.94
N PRO A 208 -11.61 4.12 -12.81
CA PRO A 208 -12.84 4.25 -12.03
C PRO A 208 -12.51 4.36 -10.53
N VAL A 209 -13.03 5.39 -9.87
CA VAL A 209 -12.91 5.58 -8.42
C VAL A 209 -14.32 5.53 -7.83
N VAL A 210 -14.50 4.64 -6.85
CA VAL A 210 -15.80 4.41 -6.20
C VAL A 210 -15.64 4.45 -4.69
N SER A 211 -16.40 5.32 -4.02
CA SER A 211 -16.47 5.40 -2.56
C SER A 211 -17.43 4.33 -2.03
N LYS A 212 -16.88 3.22 -1.50
CA LYS A 212 -17.68 2.13 -0.91
C LYS A 212 -18.56 2.62 0.25
N SER A 213 -18.08 3.61 1.01
CA SER A 213 -18.82 4.23 2.12
C SER A 213 -20.02 5.04 1.63
N GLU A 214 -19.87 5.83 0.57
CA GLU A 214 -20.99 6.60 -0.02
C GLU A 214 -22.04 5.67 -0.63
N ILE A 215 -21.61 4.69 -1.44
CA ILE A 215 -22.53 3.70 -2.03
C ILE A 215 -23.27 2.90 -0.97
N LYS A 216 -22.57 2.49 0.10
CA LYS A 216 -23.20 1.77 1.22
C LYS A 216 -24.30 2.61 1.85
N LYS A 217 -24.03 3.90 2.11
CA LYS A 217 -25.02 4.83 2.67
C LYS A 217 -26.23 4.98 1.74
N GLU A 218 -26.02 5.17 0.44
CA GLU A 218 -27.14 5.29 -0.52
C GLU A 218 -27.94 3.99 -0.66
N LEU A 219 -27.30 2.82 -0.61
CA LEU A 219 -27.96 1.52 -0.62
C LEU A 219 -28.83 1.31 0.64
N GLU A 220 -28.32 1.70 1.81
CA GLU A 220 -29.03 1.60 3.09
C GLU A 220 -30.22 2.56 3.15
N GLU A 221 -30.09 3.78 2.61
CA GLU A 221 -31.14 4.82 2.64
C GLU A 221 -32.22 4.61 1.57
N ASN A 222 -31.84 4.22 0.34
CA ASN A 222 -32.76 4.21 -0.81
C ASN A 222 -33.09 2.80 -1.31
N GLY A 223 -32.51 1.75 -0.74
CA GLY A 223 -32.75 0.34 -1.12
C GLY A 223 -32.30 -0.07 -2.52
N ALA A 224 -31.86 0.88 -3.34
CA ALA A 224 -31.34 0.66 -4.69
C ALA A 224 -30.38 1.80 -5.06
N CYS A 225 -29.08 1.56 -4.89
CA CYS A 225 -28.06 2.31 -5.59
C CYS A 225 -27.33 1.35 -6.53
N ALA A 226 -27.42 1.63 -7.82
CA ALA A 226 -26.67 1.01 -8.89
C ALA A 226 -26.76 -0.55 -8.97
N PRO A 227 -27.78 -1.09 -9.67
CA PRO A 227 -28.06 -2.54 -9.72
C PRO A 227 -26.92 -3.39 -10.29
N ASN A 228 -25.96 -2.77 -10.99
CA ASN A 228 -24.80 -3.43 -11.60
C ASN A 228 -23.46 -3.03 -10.96
N LEU A 229 -23.44 -2.15 -9.96
CA LEU A 229 -22.20 -1.61 -9.37
C LEU A 229 -21.91 -2.17 -7.97
N ALA A 230 -22.94 -2.40 -7.16
CA ALA A 230 -22.78 -2.86 -5.78
C ALA A 230 -24.01 -3.62 -5.26
N HIS A 231 -23.80 -4.50 -4.29
CA HIS A 231 -24.85 -5.14 -3.50
C HIS A 231 -24.44 -5.16 -2.02
N ILE A 232 -25.41 -5.12 -1.11
CA ILE A 232 -25.14 -5.26 0.33
C ILE A 232 -24.81 -6.72 0.62
N THR A 233 -23.60 -6.98 1.10
CA THR A 233 -23.23 -8.27 1.70
C THR A 233 -23.25 -8.12 3.21
N ILE A 234 -24.11 -8.89 3.89
CA ILE A 234 -24.16 -8.93 5.36
C ILE A 234 -23.23 -10.05 5.82
N ASN A 235 -22.00 -9.69 6.18
CA ASN A 235 -21.07 -10.60 6.83
C ASN A 235 -21.36 -10.63 8.33
N LYS A 236 -21.65 -11.82 8.86
CA LYS A 236 -21.80 -12.04 10.30
C LYS A 236 -20.49 -12.60 10.85
N SER A 237 -20.03 -12.06 11.97
CA SER A 237 -18.88 -12.55 12.72
C SER A 237 -19.30 -12.92 14.14
N ILE A 238 -18.56 -13.85 14.75
CA ILE A 238 -18.77 -14.26 16.13
C ILE A 238 -17.88 -13.40 17.02
N GLN A 239 -18.42 -12.86 18.11
CA GLN A 239 -17.64 -12.21 19.16
C GLN A 239 -17.60 -13.12 20.38
N ILE A 240 -16.40 -13.56 20.77
CA ILE A 240 -16.19 -14.42 21.94
C ILE A 240 -15.55 -13.57 23.04
N LYS A 241 -16.26 -13.35 24.15
CA LYS A 241 -15.75 -12.60 25.31
C LYS A 241 -15.09 -13.53 26.32
#